data_AF-A0A660Y478-F1
#
_entry.id   AF-A0A660Y478-F1
#
_cell.length_a   1.000
_cell.length_b   1.000
_cell.length_c   1.000
_cell.angle_alpha   90.00
_cell.angle_beta   90.00
_cell.angle_gamma   90.00
#
_symmetry.space_group_name_H-M   'P 1'
#
loop_
_entity.id
_entity.type
_entity.pdbx_description
1 polymer ?
#
loop_
_entity_poly.entity_id
_entity_poly.type
_entity_poly.pdbx_seq_one_letter_code
_entity_poly.pdbx_strand_id
1 'polypeptide(L)'
;MNSQYPPVLKQISFLLILVIVTGLTTCSHRHEHEQFQALSTIDSDSSRLQATLDFLRQYPESDSLQPAIESALALWNKYGQSDEKCFFTLKQRLMVHSPEIRNYLDSLLINILATDSAGIRQLNHQKKIYQEIYPDPLGIALVVFPYLSTCFQSDSLRNRSLENYADVIIRPDYHQVDTLKQFSDQILSLHDQRLIPLSNRFLIHGIRQNRYLAISDSARNQTYYTLYTALAWNAYRQQRYSYALNLISQASKYGNPDNQNGNIILGAAQAQCGELNAGWARILRGLILNPEAEKKSPEINQIYTEMFRKIRGSHENPVRFLSQYRRSHR
;
A
#
# COMPACT_ATOMS: atom_id res chain seq x y z
N MET A 1 -7.91 -2.63 59.58
CA MET A 1 -8.74 -3.37 58.60
C MET A 1 -7.88 -3.67 57.37
N ASN A 2 -7.11 -4.75 57.39
CA ASN A 2 -6.37 -5.27 56.24
C ASN A 2 -6.63 -6.77 56.21
N SER A 3 -7.54 -7.21 55.35
CA SER A 3 -7.75 -8.63 55.08
C SER A 3 -6.60 -9.11 54.20
N GLN A 4 -5.55 -9.61 54.84
CA GLN A 4 -4.52 -10.40 54.17
C GLN A 4 -5.10 -11.81 53.94
N TYR A 5 -5.70 -12.01 52.77
CA TYR A 5 -5.98 -13.36 52.29
C TYR A 5 -4.65 -14.13 52.18
N PRO A 6 -4.59 -15.39 52.65
CA PRO A 6 -3.33 -16.14 52.70
C PRO A 6 -2.82 -16.44 51.29
N PRO A 7 -1.49 -16.49 51.07
CA PRO A 7 -0.85 -16.69 49.76
C PRO A 7 -1.27 -17.99 49.07
N VAL A 8 -1.75 -18.99 49.82
CA VAL A 8 -2.24 -20.29 49.34
C VAL A 8 -3.55 -20.15 48.54
N LEU A 9 -4.47 -19.27 48.98
CA LEU A 9 -5.73 -19.03 48.26
C LEU A 9 -5.48 -18.38 46.90
N LYS A 10 -4.49 -17.48 46.80
CA LYS A 10 -4.09 -16.87 45.51
C LYS A 10 -3.48 -17.88 44.53
N GLN A 11 -2.67 -18.82 45.02
CA GLN A 11 -2.08 -19.88 44.18
C GLN A 11 -3.14 -20.88 43.68
N ILE A 12 -4.08 -21.27 44.54
CA ILE A 12 -5.19 -22.17 44.17
C ILE A 12 -6.11 -21.48 43.15
N SER A 13 -6.47 -20.20 43.36
CA SER A 13 -7.25 -19.44 42.38
C SER A 13 -6.53 -19.31 41.03
N PHE A 14 -5.21 -19.10 41.03
CA PHE A 14 -4.43 -19.01 39.79
C PHE A 14 -4.38 -20.36 39.04
N LEU A 15 -4.15 -21.47 39.75
CA LEU A 15 -4.17 -22.83 39.18
C LEU A 15 -5.56 -23.20 38.65
N LEU A 16 -6.63 -22.84 39.35
CA LEU A 16 -7.99 -23.15 38.95
C LEU A 16 -8.40 -22.34 37.72
N ILE A 17 -8.03 -21.06 37.65
CA ILE A 17 -8.20 -20.22 36.45
C ILE A 17 -7.37 -20.82 35.30
N LEU A 18 -6.14 -21.23 35.53
CA LEU A 18 -5.29 -21.85 34.50
C LEU A 18 -5.93 -23.14 33.96
N VAL A 19 -6.45 -24.02 34.83
CA VAL A 19 -7.11 -25.27 34.44
C VAL A 19 -8.43 -25.01 33.69
N ILE A 20 -9.21 -24.02 34.11
CA ILE A 20 -10.44 -23.64 33.39
C ILE A 20 -10.10 -23.05 32.01
N VAL A 21 -9.09 -22.19 31.92
CA VAL A 21 -8.66 -21.60 30.65
C VAL A 21 -8.11 -22.69 29.72
N THR A 22 -7.28 -23.61 30.20
CA THR A 22 -6.75 -24.72 29.37
C THR A 22 -7.81 -25.75 29.02
N GLY A 23 -8.78 -26.03 29.90
CA GLY A 23 -9.90 -26.91 29.64
C GLY A 23 -10.88 -26.35 28.59
N LEU A 24 -11.12 -25.04 28.63
CA LEU A 24 -11.96 -24.36 27.64
C LEU A 24 -11.28 -24.28 26.27
N THR A 25 -9.98 -24.00 26.21
CA THR A 25 -9.25 -23.99 24.93
C THR A 25 -9.20 -25.38 24.31
N THR A 26 -8.87 -26.42 25.08
CA THR A 26 -8.79 -27.80 24.55
C THR A 26 -10.13 -28.34 24.03
N CYS A 27 -11.26 -27.98 24.64
CA CYS A 27 -12.58 -28.33 24.10
C CYS A 27 -12.89 -27.60 22.78
N SER A 28 -12.52 -26.32 22.68
CA SER A 28 -12.68 -25.55 21.44
C SER A 28 -11.84 -26.12 20.30
N HIS A 29 -10.56 -26.42 20.53
CA HIS A 29 -9.68 -27.03 19.53
C HIS A 29 -10.21 -28.40 19.04
N ARG A 30 -10.77 -29.20 19.94
CA ARG A 30 -11.36 -30.50 19.57
C ARG A 30 -12.59 -30.33 18.69
N HIS A 31 -13.47 -29.39 19.02
CA HIS A 31 -14.67 -29.12 18.23
C HIS A 31 -14.31 -28.60 16.82
N GLU A 32 -13.33 -27.71 16.72
CA GLU A 32 -12.80 -27.21 15.44
C GLU A 32 -12.26 -28.34 14.56
N HIS A 33 -11.49 -29.25 15.16
CA HIS A 33 -10.92 -30.39 14.45
C HIS A 33 -12.01 -31.35 13.94
N GLU A 34 -13.02 -31.63 14.75
CA GLU A 34 -14.17 -32.45 14.36
C GLU A 34 -14.96 -31.81 13.21
N GLN A 35 -15.17 -30.48 13.24
CA GLN A 35 -15.79 -29.76 12.13
C GLN A 35 -14.95 -29.79 10.85
N PHE A 36 -13.63 -29.65 10.96
CA PHE A 36 -12.74 -29.76 9.81
C PHE A 36 -12.81 -31.15 9.18
N GLN A 37 -12.80 -32.22 9.99
CA GLN A 37 -12.96 -33.59 9.50
C GLN A 37 -14.30 -33.79 8.78
N ALA A 38 -15.38 -33.19 9.28
CA ALA A 38 -16.69 -33.24 8.64
C ALA A 38 -16.75 -32.58 7.26
N LEU A 39 -15.81 -31.68 6.91
CA LEU A 39 -15.75 -31.14 5.55
C LEU A 39 -15.43 -32.23 4.51
N SER A 40 -14.64 -33.23 4.88
CA SER A 40 -14.23 -34.31 3.97
C SER A 40 -15.37 -35.23 3.53
N THR A 41 -16.48 -35.25 4.29
CA THR A 41 -17.65 -36.11 4.04
C THR A 41 -18.69 -35.46 3.14
N ILE A 42 -18.51 -34.20 2.73
CA ILE A 42 -19.43 -33.48 1.84
C ILE A 42 -19.21 -33.93 0.39
N ASP A 43 -20.15 -34.65 -0.21
CA ASP A 43 -20.00 -35.24 -1.55
C ASP A 43 -19.84 -34.21 -2.69
N SER A 44 -20.52 -33.08 -2.61
CA SER A 44 -20.46 -32.03 -3.64
C SER A 44 -19.23 -31.16 -3.46
N ASP A 45 -18.35 -31.10 -4.47
CA ASP A 45 -17.16 -30.25 -4.48
C ASP A 45 -17.50 -28.76 -4.27
N SER A 46 -18.63 -28.28 -4.81
CA SER A 46 -19.12 -26.90 -4.61
C SER A 46 -19.55 -26.64 -3.17
N SER A 47 -20.32 -27.57 -2.59
CA SER A 47 -20.78 -27.46 -1.20
C SER A 47 -19.62 -27.60 -0.22
N ARG A 48 -18.65 -28.47 -0.53
CA ARG A 48 -17.42 -28.66 0.25
C ARG A 48 -16.55 -27.41 0.22
N LEU A 49 -16.41 -26.77 -0.93
CA LEU A 49 -15.70 -25.51 -1.06
C LEU A 49 -16.36 -24.43 -0.18
N GLN A 50 -17.66 -24.24 -0.30
CA GLN A 50 -18.38 -23.25 0.50
C GLN A 50 -18.24 -23.50 2.00
N ALA A 51 -18.43 -24.74 2.46
CA ALA A 51 -18.27 -25.11 3.86
C ALA A 51 -16.82 -24.91 4.36
N THR A 52 -15.83 -25.19 3.53
CA THR A 52 -14.41 -24.94 3.84
C THR A 52 -14.14 -23.44 3.98
N LEU A 53 -14.72 -22.61 3.10
CA LEU A 53 -14.61 -21.15 3.19
C LEU A 53 -15.29 -20.58 4.43
N ASP A 54 -16.41 -21.17 4.86
CA ASP A 54 -17.10 -20.77 6.08
C ASP A 54 -16.33 -21.19 7.33
N PHE A 55 -15.73 -22.38 7.35
CA PHE A 55 -14.81 -22.83 8.40
C PHE A 55 -13.65 -21.83 8.57
N LEU A 56 -12.97 -21.47 7.47
CA LEU A 56 -11.84 -20.52 7.50
C LEU A 56 -12.21 -19.14 8.04
N ARG A 57 -13.47 -18.70 7.86
CA ARG A 57 -13.96 -17.43 8.39
C ARG A 57 -14.29 -17.52 9.88
N GLN A 58 -14.84 -18.64 10.31
CA GLN A 58 -15.27 -18.86 11.69
C GLN A 58 -14.09 -19.13 12.63
N TYR A 59 -13.04 -19.80 12.12
CA TYR A 59 -11.90 -20.26 12.94
C TYR A 59 -10.55 -19.77 12.39
N PRO A 60 -10.28 -18.45 12.40
CA PRO A 60 -9.07 -17.85 11.83
C PRO A 60 -7.76 -18.20 12.56
N GLU A 61 -7.86 -18.83 13.74
CA GLU A 61 -6.73 -19.24 14.58
C GLU A 61 -6.65 -20.77 14.77
N SER A 62 -7.43 -21.53 14.00
CA SER A 62 -7.46 -23.00 14.14
C SER A 62 -6.15 -23.65 13.75
N ASP A 63 -5.79 -24.75 14.43
CA ASP A 63 -4.65 -25.59 14.03
C ASP A 63 -4.88 -26.28 12.68
N SER A 64 -6.14 -26.42 12.26
CA SER A 64 -6.53 -27.02 10.97
C SER A 64 -6.55 -26.01 9.82
N LEU A 65 -6.05 -24.79 10.03
CA LEU A 65 -6.20 -23.70 9.07
C LEU A 65 -5.35 -23.88 7.81
N GLN A 66 -4.10 -24.33 7.92
CA GLN A 66 -3.30 -24.65 6.73
C GLN A 66 -3.93 -25.79 5.89
N PRO A 67 -4.31 -26.95 6.47
CA PRO A 67 -5.03 -28.00 5.75
C PRO A 67 -6.34 -27.53 5.10
N ALA A 68 -7.09 -26.64 5.77
CA ALA A 68 -8.32 -26.07 5.21
C ALA A 68 -8.05 -25.13 4.02
N ILE A 69 -6.98 -24.32 4.08
CA ILE A 69 -6.53 -23.49 2.94
C ILE A 69 -6.12 -24.38 1.76
N GLU A 70 -5.35 -25.43 2.01
CA GLU A 70 -4.93 -26.40 0.99
C GLU A 70 -6.12 -27.08 0.33
N SER A 71 -7.11 -27.51 1.13
CA SER A 71 -8.35 -28.11 0.64
C SER A 71 -9.13 -27.14 -0.26
N ALA A 72 -9.31 -25.88 0.16
CA ALA A 72 -9.99 -24.86 -0.64
C ALA A 72 -9.27 -24.59 -1.97
N LEU A 73 -7.94 -24.48 -1.94
CA LEU A 73 -7.11 -24.26 -3.13
C LEU A 73 -7.16 -25.45 -4.10
N ALA A 74 -7.15 -26.67 -3.59
CA ALA A 74 -7.27 -27.89 -4.39
C ALA A 74 -8.65 -27.96 -5.08
N LEU A 75 -9.72 -27.64 -4.36
CA LEU A 75 -11.07 -27.57 -4.91
C LEU A 75 -11.16 -26.52 -6.02
N TRP A 76 -10.61 -25.31 -5.82
CA TRP A 76 -10.53 -24.30 -6.89
C TRP A 76 -9.68 -24.70 -8.09
N ASN A 77 -8.64 -25.52 -7.88
CA ASN A 77 -7.79 -25.98 -8.98
C ASN A 77 -8.56 -26.82 -10.00
N LYS A 78 -9.56 -27.60 -9.55
CA LYS A 78 -10.41 -28.39 -10.44
C LYS A 78 -11.23 -27.53 -11.41
N TYR A 79 -11.51 -26.28 -11.06
CA TYR A 79 -12.35 -25.38 -11.87
C TYR A 79 -11.54 -24.42 -12.76
N GLY A 80 -10.20 -24.47 -12.74
CA GLY A 80 -9.36 -23.66 -13.62
C GLY A 80 -9.33 -22.16 -13.31
N GLN A 81 -9.79 -21.74 -12.13
CA GLN A 81 -9.91 -20.32 -11.75
C GLN A 81 -8.62 -19.78 -11.11
N SER A 82 -7.63 -19.39 -11.93
CA SER A 82 -6.35 -18.81 -11.47
C SER A 82 -6.53 -17.54 -10.63
N ASP A 83 -7.42 -16.65 -11.08
CA ASP A 83 -7.62 -15.33 -10.49
C ASP A 83 -8.27 -15.44 -9.10
N GLU A 84 -9.17 -16.40 -8.92
CA GLU A 84 -9.85 -16.67 -7.65
C GLU A 84 -8.90 -17.23 -6.60
N LYS A 85 -7.94 -18.08 -7.01
CA LYS A 85 -6.89 -18.57 -6.11
C LYS A 85 -5.99 -17.44 -5.63
N CYS A 86 -5.55 -16.55 -6.52
CA CYS A 86 -4.75 -15.39 -6.14
C CYS A 86 -5.54 -14.52 -5.14
N PHE A 87 -6.79 -14.20 -5.46
CA PHE A 87 -7.67 -13.40 -4.61
C PHE A 87 -7.91 -14.05 -3.25
N PHE A 88 -8.17 -15.35 -3.21
CA PHE A 88 -8.35 -16.08 -1.96
C PHE A 88 -7.09 -16.08 -1.11
N THR A 89 -5.93 -16.43 -1.69
CA THR A 89 -4.66 -16.49 -0.96
C THR A 89 -4.31 -15.12 -0.40
N LEU A 90 -4.54 -14.04 -1.16
CA LEU A 90 -4.41 -12.67 -0.66
C LEU A 90 -5.34 -12.44 0.53
N LYS A 91 -6.64 -12.75 0.39
CA LYS A 91 -7.60 -12.54 1.47
C LYS A 91 -7.24 -13.32 2.74
N GLN A 92 -6.81 -14.58 2.61
CA GLN A 92 -6.36 -15.38 3.75
C GLN A 92 -5.11 -14.80 4.39
N ARG A 93 -4.14 -14.35 3.58
CA ARG A 93 -2.90 -13.74 4.07
C ARG A 93 -3.15 -12.51 4.95
N LEU A 94 -4.26 -11.83 4.68
CA LEU A 94 -4.71 -10.65 5.39
C LEU A 94 -5.49 -10.96 6.67
N MET A 95 -6.19 -12.10 6.74
CA MET A 95 -7.02 -12.48 7.89
C MET A 95 -6.25 -13.28 8.95
N VAL A 96 -5.21 -14.01 8.56
CA VAL A 96 -4.47 -14.89 9.48
C VAL A 96 -3.41 -14.11 10.24
N HIS A 97 -3.23 -14.42 11.53
CA HIS A 97 -2.19 -13.82 12.39
C HIS A 97 -0.97 -14.72 12.62
N SER A 98 -1.10 -16.05 12.45
CA SER A 98 0.02 -17.01 12.60
C SER A 98 1.16 -16.71 11.60
N PRO A 99 2.41 -16.50 12.09
CA PRO A 99 3.57 -16.28 11.23
C PRO A 99 3.86 -17.44 10.27
N GLU A 100 3.63 -18.68 10.71
CA GLU A 100 3.88 -19.89 9.93
C GLU A 100 2.95 -19.95 8.71
N ILE A 101 1.64 -19.76 8.96
CA ILE A 101 0.64 -19.76 7.89
C ILE A 101 0.81 -18.56 6.97
N ARG A 102 1.20 -17.40 7.50
CA ARG A 102 1.54 -16.23 6.68
C ARG A 102 2.70 -16.51 5.73
N ASN A 103 3.76 -17.16 6.20
CA ASN A 103 4.90 -17.54 5.37
C ASN A 103 4.53 -18.57 4.30
N TYR A 104 3.66 -19.52 4.64
CA TYR A 104 3.10 -20.46 3.68
C TYR A 104 2.30 -19.73 2.59
N LEU A 105 1.37 -18.85 2.97
CA LEU A 105 0.56 -18.06 2.05
C LEU A 105 1.41 -17.11 1.18
N ASP A 106 2.47 -16.52 1.73
CA ASP A 106 3.42 -15.70 0.95
C ASP A 106 4.16 -16.53 -0.10
N SER A 107 4.57 -17.75 0.26
CA SER A 107 5.23 -18.66 -0.66
C SER A 107 4.28 -19.12 -1.76
N LEU A 108 3.01 -19.38 -1.41
CA LEU A 108 1.95 -19.65 -2.39
C LEU A 108 1.72 -18.46 -3.32
N LEU A 109 1.63 -17.23 -2.81
CA LEU A 109 1.47 -16.04 -3.65
C LEU A 109 2.62 -15.89 -4.64
N ILE A 110 3.86 -16.06 -4.19
CA ILE A 110 5.03 -16.01 -5.06
C ILE A 110 4.96 -17.10 -6.15
N ASN A 111 4.56 -18.32 -5.79
CA ASN A 111 4.40 -19.41 -6.75
C ASN A 111 3.26 -19.17 -7.76
N ILE A 112 2.20 -18.47 -7.35
CA ILE A 112 1.11 -18.07 -8.26
C ILE A 112 1.57 -16.97 -9.22
N LEU A 113 2.42 -16.06 -8.77
CA LEU A 113 2.86 -14.88 -9.53
C LEU A 113 4.00 -15.16 -10.50
N ALA A 114 4.90 -16.08 -10.15
CA ALA A 114 6.08 -16.41 -10.95
C ALA A 114 5.77 -17.48 -12.01
N THR A 115 6.27 -17.26 -13.22
CA THR A 115 6.07 -18.17 -14.36
C THR A 115 7.08 -19.32 -14.42
N ASP A 116 8.20 -19.21 -13.69
CA ASP A 116 9.26 -20.22 -13.66
C ASP A 116 10.03 -20.26 -12.32
N SER A 117 10.91 -21.25 -12.18
CA SER A 117 11.73 -21.44 -10.98
C SER A 117 12.74 -20.33 -10.72
N ALA A 118 13.17 -19.60 -11.76
CA ALA A 118 14.08 -18.47 -11.62
C ALA A 118 13.36 -17.26 -11.00
N GLY A 119 12.16 -16.94 -11.48
CA GLY A 119 11.27 -15.93 -10.94
C GLY A 119 10.88 -16.21 -9.50
N ILE A 120 10.56 -17.46 -9.15
CA ILE A 120 10.29 -17.85 -7.76
C ILE A 120 11.48 -17.54 -6.84
N ARG A 121 12.70 -17.88 -7.26
CA ARG A 121 13.92 -17.58 -6.49
C ARG A 121 14.15 -16.08 -6.34
N GLN A 122 13.96 -15.33 -7.43
CA GLN A 122 14.12 -13.87 -7.41
C GLN A 122 13.12 -13.20 -6.46
N LEU A 123 11.84 -13.55 -6.53
CA LEU A 123 10.82 -12.98 -5.67
C LEU A 123 11.02 -13.36 -4.20
N ASN A 124 11.44 -14.60 -3.91
CA ASN A 124 11.78 -15.00 -2.54
C ASN A 124 13.01 -14.25 -2.00
N HIS A 125 14.01 -13.99 -2.85
CA HIS A 125 15.16 -13.17 -2.46
C HIS A 125 14.75 -11.72 -2.17
N GLN A 126 13.93 -11.11 -3.04
CA GLN A 126 13.38 -9.77 -2.81
C GLN A 126 12.51 -9.71 -1.56
N LYS A 127 11.69 -10.73 -1.30
CA LYS A 127 10.91 -10.87 -0.06
C LYS A 127 11.79 -10.78 1.17
N LYS A 128 12.88 -11.56 1.19
CA LYS A 128 13.81 -11.55 2.33
C LYS A 128 14.40 -10.15 2.54
N ILE A 129 14.90 -9.50 1.48
CA ILE A 129 15.45 -8.14 1.56
C ILE A 129 14.41 -7.15 2.08
N TYR A 130 13.20 -7.14 1.52
CA TYR A 130 12.17 -6.18 1.92
C TYR A 130 11.64 -6.42 3.32
N GLN A 131 11.57 -7.66 3.81
CA GLN A 131 11.16 -7.95 5.18
C GLN A 131 12.23 -7.58 6.22
N GLU A 132 13.51 -7.50 5.84
CA GLU A 132 14.58 -6.97 6.69
C GLU A 132 14.48 -5.45 6.86
N ILE A 133 13.94 -4.75 5.86
CA ILE A 133 13.89 -3.27 5.81
C ILE A 133 12.53 -2.73 6.27
N TYR A 134 11.44 -3.41 5.91
CA TYR A 134 10.07 -2.93 6.11
C TYR A 134 9.27 -3.91 6.97
N PRO A 135 8.44 -3.39 7.90
CA PRO A 135 7.57 -4.25 8.70
C PRO A 135 6.53 -4.94 7.82
N ASP A 136 6.16 -6.17 8.17
CA ASP A 136 4.98 -6.82 7.61
C ASP A 136 3.73 -5.96 7.89
N PRO A 137 2.73 -5.87 6.99
CA PRO A 137 2.64 -6.52 5.68
C PRO A 137 3.31 -5.73 4.54
N LEU A 138 3.99 -4.61 4.80
CA LEU A 138 4.57 -3.78 3.73
C LEU A 138 5.72 -4.49 3.01
N GLY A 139 6.58 -5.20 3.73
CA GLY A 139 7.70 -5.94 3.12
C GLY A 139 7.26 -6.92 2.05
N ILE A 140 6.25 -7.75 2.32
CA ILE A 140 5.68 -8.66 1.32
C ILE A 140 4.92 -7.92 0.21
N ALA A 141 4.22 -6.83 0.56
CA ALA A 141 3.50 -6.02 -0.42
C ALA A 141 4.39 -5.48 -1.52
N LEU A 142 5.59 -5.02 -1.18
CA LEU A 142 6.55 -4.52 -2.16
C LEU A 142 6.98 -5.59 -3.18
N VAL A 143 6.95 -6.87 -2.78
CA VAL A 143 7.22 -8.00 -3.67
C VAL A 143 6.02 -8.33 -4.53
N VAL A 144 4.84 -8.42 -3.93
CA VAL A 144 3.63 -9.00 -4.54
C VAL A 144 2.92 -7.96 -5.42
N PHE A 145 2.78 -6.73 -4.93
CA PHE A 145 1.99 -5.66 -5.56
C PHE A 145 2.34 -5.40 -7.03
N PRO A 146 3.63 -5.35 -7.45
CA PRO A 146 3.98 -5.13 -8.84
C PRO A 146 3.50 -6.22 -9.81
N TYR A 147 3.33 -7.44 -9.30
CA TYR A 147 2.98 -8.61 -10.10
C TYR A 147 1.50 -8.96 -10.01
N LEU A 148 0.75 -8.41 -9.06
CA LEU A 148 -0.70 -8.64 -8.98
C LEU A 148 -1.44 -8.28 -10.26
N SER A 149 -0.91 -7.35 -11.06
CA SER A 149 -1.50 -6.98 -12.34
C SER A 149 -1.51 -8.11 -13.38
N THR A 150 -0.66 -9.12 -13.25
CA THR A 150 -0.57 -10.27 -14.18
C THR A 150 -1.58 -11.36 -13.84
N CYS A 151 -2.18 -11.33 -12.66
CA CYS A 151 -3.11 -12.36 -12.17
C CYS A 151 -4.58 -12.10 -12.46
N PHE A 152 -4.94 -10.99 -13.11
CA PHE A 152 -6.34 -10.61 -13.31
C PHE A 152 -6.61 -10.29 -14.77
N GLN A 153 -7.58 -11.00 -15.35
CA GLN A 153 -7.95 -10.86 -16.76
C GLN A 153 -8.70 -9.56 -17.09
N SER A 154 -9.41 -8.96 -16.12
CA SER A 154 -10.15 -7.71 -16.31
C SER A 154 -9.61 -6.56 -15.46
N ASP A 155 -9.61 -5.36 -16.03
CA ASP A 155 -9.20 -4.13 -15.36
C ASP A 155 -10.02 -3.84 -14.09
N SER A 156 -11.31 -4.19 -14.11
CA SER A 156 -12.23 -4.04 -12.99
C SER A 156 -11.81 -4.85 -11.77
N LEU A 157 -11.60 -6.16 -11.96
CA LEU A 157 -11.20 -7.07 -10.88
C LEU A 157 -9.78 -6.76 -10.41
N ARG A 158 -8.87 -6.48 -11.35
CA ARG A 158 -7.49 -6.08 -11.05
C ARG A 158 -7.46 -4.86 -10.13
N ASN A 159 -8.18 -3.80 -10.49
CA ASN A 159 -8.22 -2.58 -9.70
C ASN A 159 -8.80 -2.86 -8.32
N ARG A 160 -9.96 -3.51 -8.22
CA ARG A 160 -10.59 -3.82 -6.93
C ARG A 160 -9.70 -4.69 -6.02
N SER A 161 -9.00 -5.68 -6.56
CA SER A 161 -8.08 -6.53 -5.80
C SER A 161 -6.86 -5.78 -5.31
N LEU A 162 -6.26 -4.94 -6.17
CA LEU A 162 -5.16 -4.05 -5.78
C LEU A 162 -5.59 -3.05 -4.70
N GLU A 163 -6.82 -2.54 -4.79
CA GLU A 163 -7.40 -1.66 -3.78
C GLU A 163 -7.56 -2.38 -2.44
N ASN A 164 -8.20 -3.55 -2.43
CA ASN A 164 -8.38 -4.33 -1.21
C ASN A 164 -7.05 -4.72 -0.57
N TYR A 165 -6.06 -5.11 -1.38
CA TYR A 165 -4.73 -5.46 -0.87
C TYR A 165 -4.02 -4.24 -0.27
N ALA A 166 -4.05 -3.11 -0.97
CA ALA A 166 -3.49 -1.85 -0.47
C ALA A 166 -4.15 -1.40 0.84
N ASP A 167 -5.47 -1.48 0.92
CA ASP A 167 -6.22 -1.04 2.10
C ASP A 167 -5.93 -1.91 3.34
N VAL A 168 -5.52 -3.17 3.18
CA VAL A 168 -5.08 -3.99 4.32
C VAL A 168 -3.60 -3.84 4.64
N ILE A 169 -2.75 -3.53 3.65
CA ILE A 169 -1.36 -3.13 3.92
C ILE A 169 -1.33 -1.89 4.81
N ILE A 170 -2.26 -0.98 4.55
CA ILE A 170 -2.51 0.18 5.38
C ILE A 170 -3.21 -0.31 6.64
N ARG A 171 -2.41 -0.54 7.68
CA ARG A 171 -2.97 -1.04 8.91
C ARG A 171 -3.87 0.02 9.58
N PRO A 172 -4.97 -0.39 10.25
CA PRO A 172 -5.82 0.53 10.99
C PRO A 172 -5.05 1.37 12.02
N ASP A 173 -4.01 0.81 12.65
CA ASP A 173 -3.12 1.46 13.63
C ASP A 173 -2.16 2.49 13.04
N TYR A 174 -2.03 2.57 11.70
CA TYR A 174 -1.29 3.65 11.05
C TYR A 174 -2.11 4.95 11.10
N HIS A 175 -2.11 5.59 12.27
CA HIS A 175 -2.76 6.87 12.53
C HIS A 175 -1.82 8.06 12.34
N GLN A 176 -0.51 7.82 12.44
CA GLN A 176 0.50 8.87 12.32
C GLN A 176 0.69 9.25 10.85
N VAL A 177 0.23 10.46 10.51
CA VAL A 177 0.24 10.96 9.14
C VAL A 177 1.66 11.09 8.58
N ASP A 178 2.64 11.45 9.42
CA ASP A 178 4.04 11.54 9.02
C ASP A 178 4.60 10.17 8.60
N THR A 179 4.25 9.11 9.33
CA THR A 179 4.63 7.73 8.99
C THR A 179 4.04 7.30 7.65
N LEU A 180 2.77 7.64 7.39
CA LEU A 180 2.12 7.33 6.11
C LEU A 180 2.80 8.06 4.93
N LYS A 181 3.18 9.33 5.13
CA LYS A 181 3.93 10.09 4.13
C LYS A 181 5.33 9.51 3.91
N GLN A 182 6.01 9.12 4.99
CA GLN A 182 7.33 8.49 4.93
C GLN A 182 7.29 7.17 4.15
N PHE A 183 6.30 6.31 4.41
CA PHE A 183 6.12 5.07 3.63
C PHE A 183 5.90 5.36 2.15
N SER A 184 5.08 6.35 1.82
CA SER A 184 4.90 6.78 0.43
C SER A 184 6.24 7.18 -0.21
N ASP A 185 7.07 7.97 0.46
CA ASP A 185 8.36 8.42 -0.08
C ASP A 185 9.36 7.27 -0.24
N GLN A 186 9.39 6.35 0.72
CA GLN A 186 10.22 5.13 0.66
C GLN A 186 9.80 4.20 -0.48
N ILE A 187 8.50 4.06 -0.74
CA ILE A 187 8.01 3.29 -1.89
C ILE A 187 8.50 3.91 -3.19
N LEU A 188 8.45 5.24 -3.31
CA LEU A 188 8.84 5.95 -4.53
C LEU A 188 10.36 5.95 -4.77
N SER A 189 11.18 5.82 -3.72
CA SER A 189 12.65 5.72 -3.86
C SER A 189 13.10 4.38 -4.44
N LEU A 190 12.22 3.38 -4.51
CA LEU A 190 12.48 2.12 -5.22
C LEU A 190 12.45 2.27 -6.74
N HIS A 191 12.01 3.42 -7.27
CA HIS A 191 11.96 3.74 -8.69
C HIS A 191 11.15 2.75 -9.56
N ASP A 192 10.23 1.98 -8.97
CA ASP A 192 9.29 1.11 -9.68
C ASP A 192 7.93 1.79 -9.84
N GLN A 193 7.58 2.14 -11.08
CA GLN A 193 6.31 2.81 -11.39
C GLN A 193 5.06 1.98 -11.01
N ARG A 194 5.20 0.64 -10.95
CA ARG A 194 4.10 -0.27 -10.58
C ARG A 194 3.69 -0.11 -9.12
N LEU A 195 4.54 0.50 -8.29
CA LEU A 195 4.28 0.75 -6.86
C LEU A 195 3.63 2.11 -6.58
N ILE A 196 3.51 3.00 -7.57
CA ILE A 196 2.87 4.31 -7.39
C ILE A 196 1.42 4.18 -6.85
N PRO A 197 0.58 3.23 -7.31
CA PRO A 197 -0.75 3.03 -6.73
C PRO A 197 -0.73 2.70 -5.23
N LEU A 198 0.26 1.94 -4.74
CA LEU A 198 0.41 1.65 -3.31
C LEU A 198 0.81 2.92 -2.54
N SER A 199 1.77 3.69 -3.06
CA SER A 199 2.13 5.01 -2.51
C SER A 199 0.92 5.96 -2.42
N ASN A 200 0.08 6.01 -3.46
CA ASN A 200 -1.16 6.82 -3.45
C ASN A 200 -2.10 6.43 -2.30
N ARG A 201 -2.18 5.15 -1.97
CA ARG A 201 -3.09 4.65 -0.93
C ARG A 201 -2.66 5.13 0.45
N PHE A 202 -1.35 5.07 0.75
CA PHE A 202 -0.79 5.64 1.98
C PHE A 202 -1.11 7.13 2.12
N LEU A 203 -0.96 7.91 1.04
CA LEU A 203 -1.26 9.34 1.05
C LEU A 203 -2.76 9.62 1.23
N ILE A 204 -3.64 8.88 0.54
CA ILE A 204 -5.10 9.00 0.68
C ILE A 204 -5.53 8.66 2.11
N HIS A 205 -4.97 7.61 2.70
CA HIS A 205 -5.23 7.28 4.10
C HIS A 205 -4.74 8.38 5.03
N GLY A 206 -3.55 8.94 4.80
CA GLY A 206 -3.03 10.08 5.55
C GLY A 206 -3.98 11.29 5.51
N ILE A 207 -4.58 11.58 4.35
CA ILE A 207 -5.56 12.66 4.20
C ILE A 207 -6.82 12.37 5.05
N ARG A 208 -7.30 11.12 5.04
CA ARG A 208 -8.45 10.71 5.85
C ARG A 208 -8.16 10.82 7.35
N GLN A 209 -6.99 10.38 7.79
CA GLN A 209 -6.58 10.44 9.20
C GLN A 209 -6.36 11.89 9.67
N ASN A 210 -5.79 12.74 8.83
CA ASN A 210 -5.53 14.15 9.16
C ASN A 210 -6.80 14.92 9.57
N ARG A 211 -7.98 14.48 9.10
CA ARG A 211 -9.28 15.04 9.50
C ARG A 211 -9.55 14.92 11.00
N TYR A 212 -9.08 13.85 11.63
CA TYR A 212 -9.42 13.49 13.01
C TYR A 212 -8.30 13.83 14.00
N LEU A 213 -7.18 14.40 13.54
CA LEU A 213 -6.08 14.79 14.41
C LEU A 213 -6.47 15.99 15.29
N ALA A 214 -6.23 15.84 16.59
CA ALA A 214 -6.34 16.90 17.59
C ALA A 214 -5.12 17.83 17.55
N ILE A 215 -4.98 18.57 16.44
CA ILE A 215 -3.90 19.53 16.17
C ILE A 215 -4.47 20.88 15.75
N SER A 216 -3.63 21.92 15.73
CA SER A 216 -4.02 23.25 15.26
C SER A 216 -4.41 23.25 13.79
N ASP A 217 -5.31 24.16 13.40
CA ASP A 217 -5.77 24.27 12.00
C ASP A 217 -4.61 24.59 11.04
N SER A 218 -3.65 25.41 11.48
CA SER A 218 -2.44 25.70 10.69
C SER A 218 -1.62 24.45 10.44
N ALA A 219 -1.39 23.61 11.45
CA ALA A 219 -0.66 22.35 11.29
C ALA A 219 -1.43 21.39 10.38
N ARG A 220 -2.75 21.26 10.60
CA ARG A 220 -3.63 20.41 9.78
C ARG A 220 -3.59 20.82 8.30
N ASN A 221 -3.67 22.12 8.02
CA ASN A 221 -3.64 22.66 6.66
C ASN A 221 -2.27 22.43 6.00
N GLN A 222 -1.17 22.61 6.72
CA GLN A 222 0.16 22.29 6.22
C GLN A 222 0.30 20.80 5.87
N THR A 223 -0.26 19.92 6.69
CA THR A 223 -0.30 18.47 6.41
C THR A 223 -1.13 18.16 5.17
N TYR A 224 -2.33 18.76 5.02
CA TYR A 224 -3.13 18.60 3.80
C TYR A 224 -2.39 19.08 2.56
N TYR A 225 -1.78 20.27 2.61
CA TYR A 225 -0.99 20.79 1.49
C TYR A 225 0.11 19.80 1.08
N THR A 226 0.83 19.25 2.05
CA THR A 226 1.92 18.28 1.82
C THR A 226 1.42 17.00 1.16
N LEU A 227 0.35 16.41 1.69
CA LEU A 227 -0.20 15.14 1.19
C LEU A 227 -0.83 15.29 -0.20
N TYR A 228 -1.62 16.34 -0.44
CA TYR A 228 -2.23 16.59 -1.75
C TYR A 228 -1.17 16.93 -2.80
N THR A 229 -0.13 17.69 -2.45
CA THR A 229 0.99 17.98 -3.37
C THR A 229 1.73 16.70 -3.75
N ALA A 230 1.99 15.80 -2.79
CA ALA A 230 2.62 14.50 -3.08
C ALA A 230 1.74 13.60 -3.95
N LEU A 231 0.42 13.57 -3.72
CA LEU A 231 -0.52 12.86 -4.59
C LEU A 231 -0.54 13.45 -6.01
N ALA A 232 -0.45 14.77 -6.15
CA ALA A 232 -0.39 15.41 -7.45
C ALA A 232 0.86 14.99 -8.24
N TRP A 233 2.02 14.92 -7.58
CA TRP A 233 3.25 14.37 -8.16
C TRP A 233 3.07 12.91 -8.62
N ASN A 234 2.47 12.06 -7.80
CA ASN A 234 2.20 10.68 -8.20
C ASN A 234 1.23 10.57 -9.38
N ALA A 235 0.16 11.38 -9.38
CA ALA A 235 -0.78 11.44 -10.49
C ALA A 235 -0.09 11.90 -11.79
N TYR A 236 0.84 12.86 -11.71
CA TYR A 236 1.63 13.31 -12.84
C TYR A 236 2.54 12.21 -13.39
N ARG A 237 3.23 11.46 -12.52
CA ARG A 237 4.04 10.29 -12.92
C ARG A 237 3.22 9.20 -13.61
N GLN A 238 1.96 9.05 -13.21
CA GLN A 238 0.98 8.15 -13.84
C GLN A 238 0.34 8.74 -15.11
N GLN A 239 0.81 9.89 -15.59
CA GLN A 239 0.28 10.62 -16.75
C GLN A 239 -1.20 11.01 -16.62
N ARG A 240 -1.73 11.07 -15.40
CA ARG A 240 -3.10 11.50 -15.10
C ARG A 240 -3.13 13.01 -14.89
N TYR A 241 -2.78 13.78 -15.91
CA TYR A 241 -2.49 15.21 -15.79
C TYR A 241 -3.67 16.05 -15.29
N SER A 242 -4.89 15.81 -15.78
CA SER A 242 -6.09 16.50 -15.28
C SER A 242 -6.36 16.19 -13.80
N TYR A 243 -6.09 14.95 -13.38
CA TYR A 243 -6.22 14.57 -11.98
C TYR A 243 -5.12 15.21 -11.11
N ALA A 244 -3.88 15.25 -11.60
CA ALA A 244 -2.78 15.95 -10.94
C ALA A 244 -3.10 17.44 -10.76
N LEU A 245 -3.65 18.09 -11.80
CA LEU A 245 -4.08 19.50 -11.76
C LEU A 245 -5.15 19.72 -10.69
N ASN A 246 -6.18 18.87 -10.66
CA ASN A 246 -7.22 18.95 -9.63
C ASN A 246 -6.66 18.79 -8.20
N LEU A 247 -5.73 17.84 -8.00
CA LEU A 247 -5.11 17.59 -6.71
C LEU A 247 -4.27 18.78 -6.22
N ILE A 248 -3.44 19.38 -7.08
CA ILE A 248 -2.61 20.53 -6.69
C ILE A 248 -3.45 21.81 -6.52
N SER A 249 -4.53 21.99 -7.29
CA SER A 249 -5.51 23.04 -7.04
C SER A 249 -6.22 22.86 -5.70
N GLN A 250 -6.53 21.61 -5.32
CA GLN A 250 -7.06 21.30 -4.00
C GLN A 250 -6.03 21.56 -2.89
N ALA A 251 -4.77 21.20 -3.09
CA ALA A 251 -3.68 21.48 -2.14
C ALA A 251 -3.58 22.99 -1.85
N SER A 252 -3.69 23.82 -2.89
CA SER A 252 -3.57 25.28 -2.82
C SER A 252 -4.62 25.95 -1.92
N LYS A 253 -5.70 25.26 -1.55
CA LYS A 253 -6.69 25.73 -0.57
C LYS A 253 -6.16 25.69 0.88
N TYR A 254 -5.13 24.87 1.12
CA TYR A 254 -4.58 24.62 2.46
C TYR A 254 -3.18 25.21 2.65
N GLY A 255 -2.48 25.60 1.59
CA GLY A 255 -1.12 26.11 1.69
C GLY A 255 -0.68 26.88 0.45
N ASN A 256 0.49 27.53 0.54
CA ASN A 256 1.04 28.34 -0.53
C ASN A 256 1.76 27.45 -1.58
N PRO A 257 1.38 27.49 -2.87
CA PRO A 257 2.09 26.83 -3.98
C PRO A 257 3.58 27.17 -4.10
N ASP A 258 4.04 28.26 -3.50
CA ASP A 258 5.45 28.62 -3.42
C ASP A 258 6.27 27.58 -2.62
N ASN A 259 5.63 26.81 -1.74
CA ASN A 259 6.26 25.77 -0.93
C ASN A 259 6.30 24.41 -1.64
N GLN A 260 7.28 23.56 -1.28
CA GLN A 260 7.37 22.15 -1.71
C GLN A 260 7.27 21.94 -3.24
N ASN A 261 7.82 22.86 -4.02
CA ASN A 261 7.75 22.84 -5.49
C ASN A 261 6.31 22.84 -6.05
N GLY A 262 5.32 23.34 -5.30
CA GLY A 262 3.91 23.37 -5.71
C GLY A 262 3.68 24.08 -7.04
N ASN A 263 4.35 25.21 -7.27
CA ASN A 263 4.31 25.94 -8.55
C ASN A 263 4.85 25.11 -9.72
N ILE A 264 5.84 24.25 -9.49
CA ILE A 264 6.42 23.41 -10.55
C ILE A 264 5.41 22.36 -10.97
N ILE A 265 4.82 21.61 -10.03
CA ILE A 265 3.83 20.57 -10.34
C ILE A 265 2.53 21.16 -10.88
N LEU A 266 2.07 22.30 -10.35
CA LEU A 266 0.92 23.02 -10.88
C LEU A 266 1.17 23.47 -12.32
N GLY A 267 2.32 24.08 -12.58
CA GLY A 267 2.68 24.52 -13.92
C GLY A 267 2.84 23.37 -14.91
N ALA A 268 3.45 22.26 -14.46
CA ALA A 268 3.59 21.05 -15.26
C ALA A 268 2.23 20.45 -15.63
N ALA A 269 1.33 20.29 -14.66
CA ALA A 269 0.00 19.75 -14.90
C ALA A 269 -0.85 20.66 -15.81
N GLN A 270 -0.79 21.99 -15.61
CA GLN A 270 -1.45 22.97 -16.50
C GLN A 270 -0.95 22.87 -17.93
N ALA A 271 0.37 22.82 -18.12
CA ALA A 271 0.95 22.75 -19.46
C ALA A 271 0.53 21.47 -20.21
N GLN A 272 0.46 20.33 -19.51
CA GLN A 272 -0.02 19.08 -20.10
C GLN A 272 -1.54 19.08 -20.36
N CYS A 273 -2.31 19.93 -19.66
CA CYS A 273 -3.75 20.13 -19.89
C CYS A 273 -4.06 21.23 -20.93
N GLY A 274 -3.07 21.72 -21.68
CA GLY A 274 -3.27 22.69 -22.77
C GLY A 274 -2.98 24.14 -22.42
N GLU A 275 -2.74 24.47 -21.15
CA GLU A 275 -2.39 25.83 -20.71
C GLU A 275 -0.87 26.07 -20.74
N LEU A 276 -0.25 25.84 -21.90
CA LEU A 276 1.22 25.77 -22.03
C LEU A 276 1.96 27.02 -21.51
N ASN A 277 1.51 28.22 -21.89
CA ASN A 277 2.17 29.47 -21.48
C ASN A 277 2.00 29.78 -19.98
N ALA A 278 0.80 29.54 -19.44
CA ALA A 278 0.54 29.74 -18.01
C ALA A 278 1.33 28.73 -17.17
N GLY A 279 1.35 27.47 -17.61
CA GLY A 279 2.12 26.41 -16.98
C GLY A 279 3.62 26.70 -16.98
N TRP A 280 4.15 27.16 -18.11
CA TRP A 280 5.55 27.58 -18.24
C TRP A 280 5.93 28.70 -17.26
N ALA A 281 5.11 29.75 -17.16
CA ALA A 281 5.34 30.85 -16.22
C ALA A 281 5.39 30.36 -14.76
N ARG A 282 4.53 29.41 -14.38
CA ARG A 282 4.55 28.82 -13.04
C ARG A 282 5.77 27.94 -12.78
N ILE A 283 6.20 27.13 -13.76
CA ILE A 283 7.44 26.34 -13.64
C ILE A 283 8.63 27.28 -13.39
N LEU A 284 8.73 28.35 -14.18
CA LEU A 284 9.80 29.34 -14.01
C LEU A 284 9.75 30.04 -12.65
N ARG A 285 8.57 30.42 -12.16
CA ARG A 285 8.39 30.94 -10.79
C ARG A 285 8.88 29.94 -9.76
N GLY A 286 8.50 28.67 -9.88
CA GLY A 286 8.95 27.60 -8.99
C GLY A 286 10.48 27.42 -8.98
N LEU A 287 11.13 27.50 -10.14
CA LEU A 287 12.59 27.40 -10.27
C LEU A 287 13.36 28.64 -9.83
N ILE A 288 12.69 29.81 -9.71
CA ILE A 288 13.24 30.99 -9.02
C ILE A 288 13.18 30.77 -7.51
N LEU A 289 12.02 30.34 -7.00
CA LEU A 289 11.78 30.15 -5.57
C LEU A 289 12.63 29.01 -4.97
N ASN A 290 12.89 27.96 -5.75
CA ASN A 290 13.80 26.88 -5.38
C ASN A 290 14.88 26.67 -6.47
N PRO A 291 15.99 27.43 -6.42
CA PRO A 291 17.02 27.41 -7.46
C PRO A 291 17.78 26.08 -7.63
N GLU A 292 17.64 25.15 -6.69
CA GLU A 292 18.32 23.85 -6.73
C GLU A 292 17.37 22.71 -7.08
N ALA A 293 16.09 22.99 -7.33
CA ALA A 293 15.05 21.98 -7.56
C ALA A 293 15.38 21.06 -8.75
N GLU A 294 15.79 21.62 -9.88
CA GLU A 294 16.14 20.87 -11.09
C GLU A 294 17.44 20.07 -10.92
N LYS A 295 18.37 20.53 -10.07
CA LYS A 295 19.61 19.77 -9.80
C LYS A 295 19.37 18.60 -8.85
N LYS A 296 18.50 18.80 -7.85
CA LYS A 296 18.18 17.81 -6.82
C LYS A 296 17.15 16.78 -7.29
N SER A 297 16.32 17.11 -8.27
CA SER A 297 15.29 16.22 -8.80
C SER A 297 15.43 16.07 -10.32
N PRO A 298 15.86 14.89 -10.81
CA PRO A 298 15.88 14.57 -12.23
C PRO A 298 14.51 14.74 -12.90
N GLU A 299 13.44 14.44 -12.17
CA GLU A 299 12.06 14.63 -12.64
C GLU A 299 11.74 16.12 -12.90
N ILE A 300 12.13 17.01 -11.99
CA ILE A 300 11.95 18.46 -12.20
C ILE A 300 12.79 18.96 -13.37
N ASN A 301 14.03 18.47 -13.51
CA ASN A 301 14.87 18.81 -14.66
C ASN A 301 14.26 18.35 -15.98
N GLN A 302 13.69 17.15 -16.02
CA GLN A 302 13.00 16.62 -17.17
C GLN A 302 11.79 17.49 -17.53
N ILE A 303 10.91 17.78 -16.56
CA ILE A 303 9.75 18.66 -16.76
C ILE A 303 10.17 20.03 -17.31
N TYR A 304 11.18 20.65 -16.68
CA TYR A 304 11.70 21.94 -17.12
C TYR A 304 12.22 21.88 -18.57
N THR A 305 13.05 20.89 -18.87
CA THR A 305 13.68 20.74 -20.19
C THR A 305 12.64 20.45 -21.27
N GLU A 306 11.68 19.56 -21.01
CA GLU A 306 10.59 19.26 -21.93
C GLU A 306 9.74 20.50 -22.23
N MET A 307 9.34 21.26 -21.20
CA MET A 307 8.55 22.47 -21.39
C MET A 307 9.36 23.57 -22.09
N PHE A 308 10.64 23.72 -21.74
CA PHE A 308 11.54 24.63 -22.44
C PHE A 308 11.60 24.32 -23.93
N ARG A 309 11.74 23.04 -24.30
CA ARG A 309 11.75 22.61 -25.70
C ARG A 309 10.44 22.91 -26.42
N LYS A 310 9.30 22.76 -25.75
CA LYS A 310 7.98 23.11 -26.31
C LYS A 310 7.81 24.62 -26.53
N ILE A 311 8.33 25.46 -25.63
CA ILE A 311 8.17 26.93 -25.69
C ILE A 311 9.22 27.59 -26.60
N ARG A 312 10.49 27.17 -26.51
CA ARG A 312 11.66 27.85 -27.10
C ARG A 312 12.32 27.06 -28.24
N GLY A 313 11.91 25.81 -28.45
CA GLY A 313 12.47 24.94 -29.48
C GLY A 313 13.78 24.23 -29.08
N SER A 314 14.33 23.47 -30.04
CA SER A 314 15.50 22.61 -29.85
C SER A 314 16.87 23.31 -29.97
N HIS A 315 16.90 24.54 -30.48
CA HIS A 315 18.15 25.25 -30.80
C HIS A 315 18.74 25.99 -29.60
N GLU A 316 17.89 26.42 -28.66
CA GLU A 316 18.36 27.13 -27.46
C GLU A 316 18.85 26.17 -26.37
N ASN A 317 19.77 26.63 -25.52
CA ASN A 317 20.30 25.85 -24.41
C ASN A 317 19.45 26.12 -23.13
N PRO A 318 18.75 25.10 -22.58
CA PRO A 318 17.89 25.27 -21.41
C PRO A 318 18.64 25.70 -20.16
N VAL A 319 19.88 25.24 -19.96
CA VAL A 319 20.71 25.60 -18.79
C VAL A 319 21.13 27.06 -18.87
N ARG A 320 21.57 27.50 -20.05
CA ARG A 320 21.96 28.90 -20.29
C ARG A 320 20.77 29.83 -20.07
N PHE A 321 19.60 29.47 -20.61
CA PHE A 321 18.38 30.25 -20.42
C PHE A 321 18.02 30.37 -18.94
N LEU A 322 17.96 29.26 -18.19
CA LEU A 322 17.57 29.31 -16.78
C LEU A 322 18.52 30.16 -15.95
N SER A 323 19.83 30.08 -16.24
CA SER A 323 20.85 30.91 -15.59
C SER A 323 20.61 32.41 -15.84
N GLN A 324 20.34 32.80 -17.09
CA GLN A 324 20.03 34.18 -17.45
C GLN A 324 18.71 34.65 -16.83
N TYR A 325 17.67 33.84 -16.91
CA TYR A 325 16.35 34.12 -16.36
C TYR A 325 16.41 34.33 -14.84
N ARG A 326 17.19 33.52 -14.11
CA ARG A 326 17.42 33.72 -12.68
C ARG A 326 18.16 35.01 -12.36
N ARG A 327 19.14 35.41 -13.19
CA ARG A 327 19.87 36.68 -13.00
C ARG A 327 18.97 37.90 -13.17
N SER A 328 17.95 37.83 -14.02
CA SER A 328 17.04 38.97 -14.26
C SER A 328 15.87 39.05 -13.28
N HIS A 329 15.70 38.06 -12.40
CA HIS A 329 14.62 37.99 -11.41
C HIS A 329 15.13 37.83 -9.96
N ARG A 330 16.44 38.01 -9.77
CA ARG A 330 17.07 38.31 -8.48
C ARG A 330 17.28 39.80 -8.41
#